data_AF-A0A6J4MLN1-F1
#
_entry.id   AF-A0A6J4MLN1-F1
#
_cell.length_a   1.000
_cell.length_b   1.000
_cell.length_c   1.000
_cell.angle_alpha   90.00
_cell.angle_beta   90.00
_cell.angle_gamma   90.00
#
_symmetry.space_group_name_H-M   'P 1'
#
loop_
_entity.id
_entity.type
_entity.pdbx_description
1 polymer ?
#
loop_
_entity_poly.entity_id
_entity_poly.type
_entity_poly.pdbx_seq_one_letter_code
_entity_poly.pdbx_strand_id
1 'polypeptide(L)'
;MLNYQRARSRAALIMALGVAASAVAPVVMPTPAAAQTINFNDVKPGHWAKSFIEALAQKAIIKGSNDGSFRPDAPVTRAEYATMILKAFKKPKAGDGAAFADVPKTHWALSAIQAASGAGFLSGYPGKIFKPEQKIPRAEVLLSLANGLKYATSGSPQKALEGFKDSAAIPEFARNSIAAAAEKKLIVYPNATELNPDRTATRAEVAASIYQALVNDGQAPAIASPDTTATVKPEQTSAAVAAVNPEQTASQDVTQGVGGGSAPVTIAASINSGLSPALQPVITPVQAKTILYVNPALGTDTSSRGTSEAAPYRTLTYALKQAQPGTLIQLAPGNYTQESGEIFPIVIKSGVILRGNESTFGKNVLISGGAAYQTQTFRVQNISVQAEKDSQIRGVTITNPKSRGTALWIESTNPTVQNNTFIKSLREGIFVTGSAAPKITNNVFTENTANGISVAREAQGEIRNNVFQNTGFGMAIGDSSAPTVIGNQVMQNKDGIVISHTSRPMLRQNIIENNMRSGVVAISDAQPDLGTTTNPGNNIIRNNGQHDLYNVTSSETLMTTGNQIGTMVRGKVGFPSPDAPGQTLQTGQTQVAPQ
;
A
#
# COMPACT_ATOMS: atom_id res chain seq x y z
N MET A 1 -46.27 12.50 73.02
CA MET A 1 -44.79 12.55 73.00
C MET A 1 -44.35 11.15 72.55
N LEU A 2 -43.88 10.88 71.32
CA LEU A 2 -42.70 11.40 70.55
C LEU A 2 -41.40 11.23 71.37
N ASN A 3 -40.25 10.71 70.87
CA ASN A 3 -39.78 10.16 69.57
C ASN A 3 -38.75 9.03 69.90
N TYR A 4 -38.43 7.98 69.11
CA TYR A 4 -37.92 7.83 67.73
C TYR A 4 -36.53 8.45 67.45
N GLN A 5 -35.47 7.61 67.29
CA GLN A 5 -34.54 7.58 66.14
C GLN A 5 -33.39 6.55 66.28
N ARG A 6 -33.09 5.96 65.11
CA ARG A 6 -32.03 5.04 64.64
C ARG A 6 -30.59 5.33 65.12
N ALA A 7 -29.52 4.54 64.91
CA ALA A 7 -29.22 3.12 64.59
C ALA A 7 -27.79 3.11 63.96
N ARG A 8 -26.88 2.18 64.33
CA ARG A 8 -25.78 1.70 63.44
C ARG A 8 -25.02 0.48 63.99
N SER A 9 -24.46 -0.28 63.04
CA SER A 9 -23.88 -1.63 63.09
C SER A 9 -22.76 -1.91 64.10
N ARG A 10 -22.60 -3.19 64.47
CA ARG A 10 -21.28 -3.83 64.70
C ARG A 10 -21.34 -5.36 64.50
N ALA A 11 -20.17 -5.97 64.35
CA ALA A 11 -19.98 -7.29 63.74
C ALA A 11 -19.63 -8.42 64.72
N ALA A 12 -19.84 -9.65 64.24
CA ALA A 12 -19.15 -10.91 64.57
C ALA A 12 -18.96 -11.32 66.05
N LEU A 13 -19.47 -12.51 66.39
CA LEU A 13 -18.68 -13.74 66.62
C LEU A 13 -19.47 -14.69 67.54
N ILE A 14 -19.81 -15.90 67.06
CA ILE A 14 -20.19 -17.01 67.93
C ILE A 14 -19.36 -18.23 67.53
N MET A 15 -18.60 -18.72 68.51
CA MET A 15 -17.86 -19.98 68.46
C MET A 15 -18.77 -21.06 69.06
N ALA A 16 -18.94 -22.20 68.37
CA ALA A 16 -19.61 -23.37 68.95
C ALA A 16 -19.03 -24.66 68.37
N LEU A 17 -18.64 -25.59 69.24
CA LEU A 17 -18.14 -26.91 68.87
C LEU A 17 -19.27 -27.83 68.42
N GLY A 18 -18.96 -28.75 67.51
CA GLY A 18 -19.80 -29.92 67.20
C GLY A 18 -18.94 -31.05 66.66
N VAL A 19 -18.70 -32.08 67.48
CA VAL A 19 -18.02 -33.30 67.04
C VAL A 19 -19.06 -34.26 66.49
N ALA A 20 -18.97 -34.58 65.20
CA ALA A 20 -19.68 -35.69 64.59
C ALA A 20 -18.77 -36.37 63.56
N ALA A 21 -18.49 -37.66 63.76
CA ALA A 21 -17.70 -38.45 62.84
C ALA A 21 -18.53 -38.76 61.57
N SER A 22 -18.39 -37.93 60.55
CA SER A 22 -18.99 -38.18 59.24
C SER A 22 -18.14 -39.17 58.44
N ALA A 23 -18.76 -40.23 57.94
CA ALA A 23 -18.09 -41.22 57.10
C ALA A 23 -17.44 -40.54 55.88
N VAL A 24 -16.15 -40.82 55.66
CA VAL A 24 -15.43 -40.35 54.47
C VAL A 24 -15.89 -41.18 53.28
N ALA A 25 -17.00 -40.81 52.66
CA ALA A 25 -17.33 -41.31 51.34
C ALA A 25 -16.15 -40.97 50.41
N PRO A 26 -15.58 -41.93 49.67
CA PRO A 26 -14.54 -41.62 48.72
C PRO A 26 -15.14 -40.68 47.68
N VAL A 27 -14.63 -39.45 47.63
CA VAL A 27 -14.94 -38.53 46.54
C VAL A 27 -14.36 -39.18 45.28
N VAL A 28 -15.20 -39.86 44.53
CA VAL A 28 -14.91 -40.29 43.16
C VAL A 28 -14.81 -39.00 42.35
N MET A 29 -13.64 -38.38 42.39
CA MET A 29 -13.29 -37.31 41.47
C MET A 29 -13.47 -37.91 40.08
N PRO A 30 -14.26 -37.27 39.18
CA PRO A 30 -14.34 -37.73 37.81
C PRO A 30 -12.92 -37.74 37.26
N THR A 31 -12.42 -38.94 36.93
CA THR A 31 -11.10 -39.10 36.34
C THR A 31 -11.05 -38.17 35.13
N PRO A 32 -10.09 -37.23 35.02
CA PRO A 32 -10.02 -36.36 33.86
C PRO A 32 -10.02 -37.24 32.62
N ALA A 33 -11.04 -37.07 31.76
CA ALA A 33 -11.16 -37.88 30.56
C ALA A 33 -9.85 -37.74 29.79
N ALA A 34 -9.11 -38.85 29.65
CA ALA A 34 -7.76 -38.83 29.10
C ALA A 34 -7.84 -38.18 27.71
N ALA A 35 -7.23 -36.99 27.59
CA ALA A 35 -7.31 -36.21 26.37
C ALA A 35 -6.70 -37.05 25.24
N GLN A 36 -7.55 -37.52 24.33
CA GLN A 36 -7.08 -38.40 23.25
C GLN A 36 -6.04 -37.64 22.42
N THR A 37 -4.81 -38.14 22.45
CA THR A 37 -3.72 -37.62 21.64
C THR A 37 -4.00 -37.96 20.18
N ILE A 38 -4.55 -36.97 19.46
CA ILE A 38 -4.80 -37.05 18.01
C ILE A 38 -3.45 -37.07 17.30
N ASN A 39 -2.90 -38.25 17.10
CA ASN A 39 -1.68 -38.48 16.35
C ASN A 39 -2.00 -38.56 14.85
N PHE A 40 -1.11 -38.01 14.01
CA PHE A 40 -1.19 -38.13 12.55
C PHE A 40 -0.01 -38.95 12.02
N ASN A 41 -0.29 -39.85 11.08
CA ASN A 41 0.67 -40.89 10.64
C ASN A 41 1.96 -40.32 9.99
N ASP A 42 1.90 -39.08 9.48
CA ASP A 42 2.99 -38.38 8.83
C ASP A 42 3.63 -37.28 9.70
N VAL A 43 3.09 -36.98 10.88
CA VAL A 43 3.67 -36.04 11.86
C VAL A 43 4.54 -36.83 12.83
N LYS A 44 5.75 -37.18 12.36
CA LYS A 44 6.70 -38.04 13.10
C LYS A 44 7.08 -37.45 14.47
N PRO A 45 7.44 -38.29 15.46
CA PRO A 45 8.09 -37.84 16.69
C PRO A 45 9.29 -36.95 16.37
N GLY A 46 9.39 -35.80 17.02
CA GLY A 46 10.42 -34.79 16.75
C GLY A 46 10.10 -33.78 15.64
N HIS A 47 8.99 -33.91 14.91
CA HIS A 47 8.56 -32.87 13.97
C HIS A 47 8.27 -31.56 14.71
N TRP A 48 8.93 -30.47 14.32
CA TRP A 48 8.92 -29.19 15.04
C TRP A 48 7.51 -28.63 15.35
N ALA A 49 6.55 -28.84 14.43
CA ALA A 49 5.18 -28.36 14.60
C ALA A 49 4.24 -29.32 15.34
N LYS A 50 4.70 -30.52 15.74
CA LYS A 50 3.85 -31.61 16.25
C LYS A 50 2.91 -31.15 17.35
N SER A 51 3.45 -30.51 18.39
CA SER A 51 2.68 -30.06 19.55
C SER A 51 1.60 -29.01 19.20
N PHE A 52 1.88 -28.09 18.25
CA PHE A 52 0.90 -27.11 17.78
C PHE A 52 -0.21 -27.79 16.97
N ILE A 53 0.16 -28.72 16.09
CA ILE A 53 -0.78 -29.48 15.25
C ILE A 53 -1.73 -30.31 16.13
N GLU A 54 -1.19 -31.05 17.09
CA GLU A 54 -1.98 -31.91 17.99
C GLU A 54 -2.92 -31.10 18.88
N ALA A 55 -2.45 -29.98 19.45
CA ALA A 55 -3.27 -29.13 20.30
C ALA A 55 -4.38 -28.38 19.53
N LEU A 56 -4.15 -27.97 18.28
CA LEU A 56 -5.21 -27.42 17.42
C LEU A 56 -6.19 -28.49 16.92
N ALA A 57 -5.74 -29.73 16.72
CA ALA A 57 -6.59 -30.85 16.36
C ALA A 57 -7.51 -31.25 17.53
N GLN A 58 -6.99 -31.30 18.75
CA GLN A 58 -7.78 -31.52 19.98
C GLN A 58 -8.84 -30.42 20.19
N LYS A 59 -8.55 -29.18 19.79
CA LYS A 59 -9.52 -28.05 19.77
C LYS A 59 -10.47 -28.08 18.55
N ALA A 60 -10.41 -29.10 17.69
CA ALA A 60 -11.17 -29.25 16.43
C ALA A 60 -10.99 -28.11 15.39
N ILE A 61 -9.96 -27.26 15.57
CA ILE A 61 -9.65 -26.11 14.71
C ILE A 61 -9.11 -26.60 13.37
N ILE A 62 -8.18 -27.55 13.40
CA ILE A 62 -7.64 -28.22 12.22
C ILE A 62 -8.03 -29.69 12.19
N LYS A 63 -8.06 -30.29 10.99
CA LYS A 63 -8.32 -31.72 10.77
C LYS A 63 -7.30 -32.27 9.78
N GLY A 64 -6.90 -33.54 9.97
CA GLY A 64 -6.21 -34.32 8.96
C GLY A 64 -7.14 -34.82 7.85
N SER A 65 -6.53 -35.50 6.89
CA SER A 65 -7.19 -36.23 5.81
C SER A 65 -7.79 -37.55 6.30
N ASN A 66 -8.68 -38.16 5.52
CA ASN A 66 -9.35 -39.41 5.90
C ASN A 66 -8.41 -40.64 5.95
N ASP A 67 -7.18 -40.52 5.43
CA ASP A 67 -6.10 -41.52 5.49
C ASP A 67 -5.26 -41.44 6.80
N GLY A 68 -5.63 -40.56 7.74
CA GLY A 68 -4.89 -40.34 8.98
C GLY A 68 -3.65 -39.43 8.86
N SER A 69 -3.40 -38.83 7.69
CA SER A 69 -2.33 -37.86 7.47
C SER A 69 -2.75 -36.42 7.80
N PHE A 70 -1.83 -35.61 8.33
CA PHE A 70 -2.02 -34.16 8.47
C PHE A 70 -1.50 -33.37 7.27
N ARG A 71 -0.45 -33.88 6.62
CA ARG A 71 0.32 -33.27 5.51
C ARG A 71 0.96 -31.94 5.91
N PRO A 72 1.91 -31.93 6.88
CA PRO A 72 2.45 -30.71 7.47
C PRO A 72 3.06 -29.73 6.45
N ASP A 73 3.75 -30.23 5.44
CA ASP A 73 4.42 -29.40 4.42
C ASP A 73 3.50 -28.99 3.25
N ALA A 74 2.26 -29.49 3.20
CA ALA A 74 1.37 -29.19 2.08
C ALA A 74 0.86 -27.73 2.13
N PRO A 75 0.65 -27.08 0.96
CA PRO A 75 0.27 -25.68 0.86
C PRO A 75 -1.21 -25.43 1.16
N VAL A 76 -1.49 -24.44 2.00
CA VAL A 76 -2.85 -24.06 2.43
C VAL A 76 -3.53 -23.13 1.40
N THR A 77 -4.78 -23.40 1.04
CA THR A 77 -5.62 -22.46 0.26
C THR A 77 -6.20 -21.35 1.14
N ARG A 78 -6.56 -20.21 0.53
CA ARG A 78 -7.25 -19.11 1.22
C ARG A 78 -8.60 -19.55 1.82
N ALA A 79 -9.32 -20.45 1.16
CA ALA A 79 -10.55 -21.05 1.67
C ALA A 79 -10.32 -21.90 2.92
N GLU A 80 -9.35 -22.83 2.90
CA GLU A 80 -8.97 -23.64 4.06
C GLU A 80 -8.55 -22.75 5.23
N TYR A 81 -7.68 -21.77 4.98
CA TYR A 81 -7.23 -20.83 6.00
C TYR A 81 -8.38 -20.05 6.65
N ALA A 82 -9.34 -19.56 5.86
CA ALA A 82 -10.55 -18.91 6.38
C ALA A 82 -11.34 -19.83 7.34
N THR A 83 -11.42 -21.14 7.05
CA THR A 83 -12.08 -22.10 7.96
C THR A 83 -11.33 -22.31 9.27
N MET A 84 -9.99 -22.28 9.24
CA MET A 84 -9.18 -22.36 10.46
C MET A 84 -9.37 -21.10 11.33
N ILE A 85 -9.42 -19.92 10.70
CA ILE A 85 -9.67 -18.63 11.39
C ILE A 85 -11.06 -18.60 12.05
N LEU A 86 -12.12 -18.99 11.34
CA LEU A 86 -13.48 -19.06 11.89
C LEU A 86 -13.57 -20.02 13.10
N LYS A 87 -12.84 -21.14 13.06
CA LYS A 87 -12.84 -22.10 14.17
C LYS A 87 -11.97 -21.68 15.35
N ALA A 88 -10.88 -20.98 15.09
CA ALA A 88 -9.93 -20.57 16.12
C ALA A 88 -10.46 -19.39 16.96
N PHE A 89 -11.11 -18.41 16.33
CA PHE A 89 -11.47 -17.16 17.00
C PHE A 89 -12.98 -16.94 17.03
N LYS A 90 -13.48 -16.37 18.15
CA LYS A 90 -14.91 -16.03 18.34
C LYS A 90 -15.32 -14.69 17.71
N LYS A 91 -14.35 -13.91 17.19
CA LYS A 91 -14.54 -12.58 16.59
C LYS A 91 -15.08 -12.66 15.14
N PRO A 92 -14.61 -13.58 14.27
CA PRO A 92 -15.31 -13.96 13.04
C PRO A 92 -16.70 -14.55 13.33
N LYS A 93 -17.75 -13.83 12.93
CA LYS A 93 -19.14 -14.33 12.95
C LYS A 93 -19.55 -14.84 11.59
N ALA A 94 -20.18 -16.02 11.56
CA ALA A 94 -20.72 -16.62 10.35
C ALA A 94 -21.76 -15.69 9.68
N GLY A 95 -21.51 -15.30 8.42
CA GLY A 95 -22.44 -14.52 7.60
C GLY A 95 -22.22 -13.00 7.55
N ASP A 96 -21.47 -12.41 8.49
CA ASP A 96 -21.31 -10.95 8.63
C ASP A 96 -20.33 -10.30 7.62
N GLY A 97 -20.13 -10.90 6.44
CA GLY A 97 -19.04 -10.55 5.51
C GLY A 97 -19.45 -10.26 4.08
N ALA A 98 -18.58 -9.54 3.38
CA ALA A 98 -18.76 -9.21 1.96
C ALA A 98 -18.96 -10.46 1.09
N ALA A 99 -19.90 -10.39 0.15
CA ALA A 99 -20.07 -11.40 -0.88
C ALA A 99 -19.04 -11.21 -2.00
N PHE A 100 -18.45 -12.32 -2.45
CA PHE A 100 -17.44 -12.36 -3.50
C PHE A 100 -17.99 -13.04 -4.76
N ALA A 101 -17.67 -12.50 -5.94
CA ALA A 101 -18.23 -12.93 -7.22
C ALA A 101 -17.73 -14.31 -7.67
N ASP A 102 -16.56 -14.73 -7.21
CA ASP A 102 -15.93 -16.03 -7.45
C ASP A 102 -16.16 -17.05 -6.31
N VAL A 103 -17.02 -16.74 -5.34
CA VAL A 103 -17.41 -17.65 -4.25
C VAL A 103 -18.92 -17.93 -4.34
N PRO A 104 -19.33 -19.01 -5.03
CA PRO A 104 -20.74 -19.39 -5.15
C PRO A 104 -21.43 -19.57 -3.79
N LYS A 105 -22.75 -19.37 -3.74
CA LYS A 105 -23.55 -19.61 -2.52
C LYS A 105 -23.50 -21.06 -2.01
N THR A 106 -23.10 -22.00 -2.87
CA THR A 106 -22.90 -23.43 -2.57
C THR A 106 -21.45 -23.76 -2.17
N HIS A 107 -20.54 -22.79 -2.16
CA HIS A 107 -19.13 -23.02 -1.84
C HIS A 107 -18.96 -23.44 -0.38
N TRP A 108 -18.33 -24.59 -0.13
CA TRP A 108 -18.18 -25.21 1.19
C TRP A 108 -17.61 -24.27 2.26
N ALA A 109 -16.69 -23.37 1.88
CA ALA A 109 -16.07 -22.40 2.77
C ALA A 109 -16.78 -21.03 2.84
N LEU A 110 -17.92 -20.81 2.15
CA LEU A 110 -18.59 -19.51 2.02
C LEU A 110 -18.73 -18.77 3.36
N SER A 111 -19.33 -19.42 4.36
CA SER A 111 -19.56 -18.83 5.68
C SER A 111 -18.26 -18.45 6.40
N ALA A 112 -17.18 -19.19 6.18
CA ALA A 112 -15.88 -18.92 6.77
C ALA A 112 -15.15 -17.77 6.06
N ILE A 113 -15.24 -17.72 4.73
CA ILE A 113 -14.73 -16.64 3.89
C ILE A 113 -15.40 -15.31 4.27
N GLN A 114 -16.73 -15.31 4.41
CA GLN A 114 -17.47 -14.14 4.87
C GLN A 114 -17.05 -13.76 6.30
N ALA A 115 -17.06 -14.69 7.26
CA ALA A 115 -16.70 -14.40 8.64
C ALA A 115 -15.28 -13.83 8.80
N ALA A 116 -14.29 -14.46 8.16
CA ALA A 116 -12.91 -14.02 8.19
C ALA A 116 -12.74 -12.64 7.51
N SER A 117 -13.53 -12.34 6.48
CA SER A 117 -13.47 -11.02 5.83
C SER A 117 -14.18 -9.92 6.62
N GLY A 118 -15.38 -10.17 7.15
CA GLY A 118 -16.12 -9.22 7.99
C GLY A 118 -15.37 -8.86 9.28
N ALA A 119 -14.66 -9.82 9.88
CA ALA A 119 -13.81 -9.58 11.04
C ALA A 119 -12.40 -9.04 10.71
N GLY A 120 -12.10 -8.71 9.46
CA GLY A 120 -10.83 -8.06 9.07
C GLY A 120 -9.60 -8.97 9.05
N PHE A 121 -9.76 -10.30 9.18
CA PHE A 121 -8.67 -11.25 9.00
C PHE A 121 -8.29 -11.38 7.52
N LEU A 122 -9.26 -11.45 6.61
CA LEU A 122 -9.00 -11.58 5.18
C LEU A 122 -9.65 -10.46 4.37
N SER A 123 -9.14 -10.23 3.17
CA SER A 123 -9.72 -9.28 2.23
C SER A 123 -9.77 -9.91 0.84
N GLY A 124 -10.78 -9.51 0.06
CA GLY A 124 -10.82 -9.77 -1.37
C GLY A 124 -9.94 -8.80 -2.16
N TYR A 125 -9.66 -9.21 -3.39
CA TYR A 125 -9.06 -8.44 -4.46
C TYR A 125 -10.13 -7.55 -5.16
N PRO A 126 -9.71 -6.58 -6.00
CA PRO A 126 -10.63 -5.79 -6.82
C PRO A 126 -11.64 -6.64 -7.61
N GLY A 127 -12.81 -6.06 -7.93
CA GLY A 127 -13.90 -6.79 -8.58
C GLY A 127 -14.68 -7.75 -7.67
N LYS A 128 -14.53 -7.64 -6.34
CA LYS A 128 -15.09 -8.57 -5.34
C LYS A 128 -14.63 -10.02 -5.56
N ILE A 129 -13.34 -10.22 -5.86
CA ILE A 129 -12.76 -11.55 -6.11
C ILE A 129 -12.02 -12.02 -4.84
N PHE A 130 -12.26 -13.23 -4.34
CA PHE A 130 -11.62 -13.77 -3.14
C PHE A 130 -10.45 -14.71 -3.43
N LYS A 131 -10.48 -15.42 -4.57
CA LYS A 131 -9.59 -16.52 -4.97
C LYS A 131 -9.52 -17.65 -3.93
N PRO A 132 -10.62 -18.40 -3.69
CA PRO A 132 -10.69 -19.42 -2.63
C PRO A 132 -9.58 -20.47 -2.73
N GLU A 133 -9.29 -20.94 -3.94
CA GLU A 133 -8.30 -22.00 -4.21
C GLU A 133 -6.85 -21.50 -4.33
N GLN A 134 -6.61 -20.18 -4.34
CA GLN A 134 -5.25 -19.66 -4.35
C GLN A 134 -4.54 -20.07 -3.05
N LYS A 135 -3.30 -20.55 -3.19
CA LYS A 135 -2.44 -20.87 -2.04
C LYS A 135 -2.00 -19.58 -1.34
N ILE A 136 -2.12 -19.55 -0.01
CA ILE A 136 -1.93 -18.32 0.78
C ILE A 136 -0.43 -18.04 1.02
N PRO A 137 0.09 -16.83 0.73
CA PRO A 137 1.46 -16.45 1.06
C PRO A 137 1.69 -16.33 2.58
N ARG A 138 2.93 -16.58 3.03
CA ARG A 138 3.32 -16.44 4.45
C ARG A 138 3.06 -15.04 5.00
N ALA A 139 3.37 -14.00 4.22
CA ALA A 139 3.08 -12.62 4.60
C ALA A 139 1.57 -12.38 4.80
N GLU A 140 0.70 -13.00 4.00
CA GLU A 140 -0.74 -12.81 4.11
C GLU A 140 -1.33 -13.49 5.36
N VAL A 141 -0.79 -14.64 5.79
CA VAL A 141 -1.16 -15.29 7.06
C VAL A 141 -0.84 -14.38 8.26
N LEU A 142 0.36 -13.78 8.28
CA LEU A 142 0.81 -12.91 9.37
C LEU A 142 0.05 -11.58 9.39
N LEU A 143 -0.11 -10.95 8.23
CA LEU A 143 -0.95 -9.76 8.02
C LEU A 143 -2.39 -10.02 8.49
N SER A 144 -2.94 -11.19 8.16
CA SER A 144 -4.29 -11.61 8.52
C SER A 144 -4.49 -11.73 10.03
N LEU A 145 -3.60 -12.44 10.72
CA LEU A 145 -3.68 -12.60 12.18
C LEU A 145 -3.50 -11.26 12.90
N ALA A 146 -2.53 -10.44 12.48
CA ALA A 146 -2.31 -9.13 13.07
C ALA A 146 -3.50 -8.18 12.89
N ASN A 147 -4.08 -8.10 11.68
CA ASN A 147 -5.23 -7.22 11.42
C ASN A 147 -6.49 -7.70 12.14
N GLY A 148 -6.83 -8.99 12.04
CA GLY A 148 -8.04 -9.55 12.64
C GLY A 148 -8.04 -9.56 14.17
N LEU A 149 -6.86 -9.68 14.78
CA LEU A 149 -6.68 -9.58 16.24
C LEU A 149 -6.33 -8.16 16.71
N LYS A 150 -6.23 -7.20 15.78
CA LYS A 150 -5.91 -5.78 16.03
C LYS A 150 -4.59 -5.58 16.78
N TYR A 151 -3.58 -6.34 16.42
CA TYR A 151 -2.22 -6.13 16.91
C TYR A 151 -1.61 -4.88 16.27
N ALA A 152 -1.04 -4.02 17.11
CA ALA A 152 -0.24 -2.87 16.70
C ALA A 152 1.22 -3.09 17.12
N THR A 153 2.16 -2.55 16.34
CA THR A 153 3.56 -2.44 16.73
C THR A 153 3.71 -1.51 17.92
N SER A 154 4.47 -1.96 18.92
CA SER A 154 4.84 -1.17 20.10
C SER A 154 6.05 -0.26 19.86
N GLY A 155 6.78 -0.48 18.76
CA GLY A 155 7.92 0.35 18.37
C GLY A 155 8.10 0.46 16.85
N SER A 156 9.34 0.70 16.41
CA SER A 156 9.68 0.80 14.99
C SER A 156 9.49 -0.56 14.27
N PRO A 157 8.71 -0.62 13.18
CA PRO A 157 8.58 -1.82 12.35
C PRO A 157 9.93 -2.33 11.83
N GLN A 158 10.85 -1.42 11.52
CA GLN A 158 12.20 -1.76 11.06
C GLN A 158 12.98 -2.53 12.13
N LYS A 159 12.81 -2.17 13.41
CA LYS A 159 13.44 -2.85 14.54
C LYS A 159 12.81 -4.21 14.82
N ALA A 160 11.48 -4.27 14.85
CA ALA A 160 10.74 -5.53 15.03
C ALA A 160 11.04 -6.58 13.94
N LEU A 161 11.54 -6.15 12.78
CA LEU A 161 11.87 -7.00 11.64
C LEU A 161 13.38 -7.16 11.40
N GLU A 162 14.25 -6.62 12.26
CA GLU A 162 15.72 -6.57 12.04
C GLU A 162 16.37 -7.97 11.97
N GLY A 163 15.77 -8.97 12.63
CA GLY A 163 16.21 -10.37 12.59
C GLY A 163 15.92 -11.12 11.28
N PHE A 164 15.10 -10.55 10.38
CA PHE A 164 14.75 -11.17 9.10
C PHE A 164 15.54 -10.55 7.95
N LYS A 165 16.44 -11.34 7.34
CA LYS A 165 17.34 -10.92 6.24
C LYS A 165 16.59 -10.38 5.02
N ASP A 166 15.38 -10.89 4.81
CA ASP A 166 14.47 -10.58 3.70
C ASP A 166 13.28 -9.71 4.13
N SER A 167 13.35 -9.05 5.30
CA SER A 167 12.35 -8.07 5.75
C SER A 167 12.06 -6.99 4.71
N ALA A 168 13.05 -6.62 3.89
CA ALA A 168 12.88 -5.70 2.76
C ALA A 168 11.97 -6.23 1.62
N ALA A 169 11.70 -7.53 1.55
CA ALA A 169 10.75 -8.11 0.61
C ALA A 169 9.30 -7.98 1.09
N ILE A 170 9.05 -7.66 2.37
CA ILE A 170 7.70 -7.43 2.88
C ILE A 170 7.06 -6.23 2.16
N PRO A 171 5.84 -6.34 1.61
CA PRO A 171 5.14 -5.20 1.04
C PRO A 171 4.88 -4.11 2.09
N GLU A 172 5.15 -2.84 1.76
CA GLU A 172 5.13 -1.74 2.74
C GLU A 172 3.78 -1.61 3.47
N PHE A 173 2.66 -1.79 2.76
CA PHE A 173 1.32 -1.77 3.34
C PHE A 173 1.07 -2.86 4.41
N ALA A 174 1.88 -3.93 4.40
CA ALA A 174 1.78 -5.05 5.34
C ALA A 174 2.86 -4.98 6.44
N ARG A 175 3.83 -4.06 6.33
CA ARG A 175 5.04 -4.03 7.15
C ARG A 175 4.74 -3.79 8.63
N ASN A 176 3.84 -2.86 8.95
CA ASN A 176 3.41 -2.61 10.33
C ASN A 176 2.70 -3.84 10.93
N SER A 177 1.76 -4.44 10.21
CA SER A 177 1.04 -5.63 10.70
C SER A 177 1.95 -6.85 10.85
N ILE A 178 2.92 -7.05 9.96
CA ILE A 178 3.88 -8.16 10.03
C ILE A 178 4.94 -7.91 11.11
N ALA A 179 5.34 -6.66 11.35
CA ALA A 179 6.14 -6.28 12.52
C ALA A 179 5.38 -6.52 13.83
N ALA A 180 4.09 -6.19 13.90
CA ALA A 180 3.24 -6.52 15.05
C ALA A 180 3.11 -8.04 15.23
N ALA A 181 3.01 -8.81 14.14
CA ALA A 181 3.05 -10.27 14.19
C ALA A 181 4.40 -10.81 14.70
N ALA A 182 5.52 -10.18 14.35
CA ALA A 182 6.85 -10.52 14.86
C ALA A 182 7.00 -10.21 16.36
N GLU A 183 6.59 -9.02 16.81
CA GLU A 183 6.55 -8.65 18.24
C GLU A 183 5.66 -9.61 19.06
N LYS A 184 4.56 -10.07 18.46
CA LYS A 184 3.65 -11.09 19.02
C LYS A 184 4.12 -12.54 18.78
N LYS A 185 5.35 -12.74 18.28
CA LYS A 185 5.99 -14.04 18.05
C LYS A 185 5.21 -15.01 17.14
N LEU A 186 4.33 -14.51 16.28
CA LEU A 186 3.49 -15.35 15.39
C LEU A 186 4.28 -16.06 14.28
N ILE A 187 5.55 -15.70 14.10
CA ILE A 187 6.47 -16.25 13.11
C ILE A 187 7.13 -17.50 13.73
N VAL A 188 6.51 -18.67 13.52
CA VAL A 188 6.87 -19.93 14.21
C VAL A 188 7.23 -21.02 13.21
N TYR A 189 8.53 -21.26 13.02
CA TYR A 189 9.13 -22.35 12.23
C TYR A 189 10.66 -22.41 12.48
N PRO A 190 11.35 -23.51 12.15
CA PRO A 190 12.79 -23.65 12.41
C PRO A 190 13.63 -22.63 11.64
N ASN A 191 14.73 -22.17 12.24
CA ASN A 191 15.72 -21.28 11.62
C ASN A 191 15.13 -20.00 11.00
N ALA A 192 14.23 -19.32 11.73
CA ALA A 192 13.48 -18.14 11.28
C ALA A 192 14.32 -16.85 11.11
N THR A 193 15.43 -16.92 10.37
CA THR A 193 16.24 -15.75 9.94
C THR A 193 15.73 -15.12 8.64
N GLU A 194 14.71 -15.72 8.02
CA GLU A 194 14.04 -15.25 6.80
C GLU A 194 12.53 -15.52 6.89
N LEU A 195 11.73 -14.54 6.45
CA LEU A 195 10.27 -14.57 6.42
C LEU A 195 9.71 -15.28 5.18
N ASN A 196 10.44 -15.27 4.07
CA ASN A 196 10.03 -15.70 2.74
C ASN A 196 8.59 -15.24 2.40
N PRO A 197 8.30 -13.92 2.37
CA PRO A 197 6.95 -13.36 2.46
C PRO A 197 6.01 -13.80 1.33
N ASP A 198 6.53 -13.86 0.10
CA ASP A 198 5.78 -14.26 -1.10
C ASP A 198 5.68 -15.78 -1.27
N ARG A 199 6.43 -16.57 -0.49
CA ARG A 199 6.34 -18.04 -0.50
C ARG A 199 4.99 -18.46 0.08
N THR A 200 4.41 -19.50 -0.49
CA THR A 200 3.23 -20.17 0.09
C THR A 200 3.52 -20.69 1.51
N ALA A 201 2.54 -20.54 2.39
CA ALA A 201 2.58 -21.06 3.76
C ALA A 201 2.17 -22.56 3.80
N THR A 202 2.87 -23.35 4.59
CA THR A 202 2.54 -24.77 4.81
C THR A 202 1.50 -24.94 5.92
N ARG A 203 0.84 -26.11 5.96
CA ARG A 203 -0.14 -26.45 7.01
C ARG A 203 0.47 -26.43 8.42
N ALA A 204 1.73 -26.82 8.57
CA ALA A 204 2.48 -26.74 9.82
C ALA A 204 2.71 -25.29 10.29
N GLU A 205 3.07 -24.39 9.37
CA GLU A 205 3.31 -22.98 9.67
C GLU A 205 2.02 -22.26 10.04
N VAL A 206 0.95 -22.46 9.27
CA VAL A 206 -0.38 -21.92 9.57
C VAL A 206 -0.88 -22.41 10.93
N ALA A 207 -0.70 -23.70 11.24
CA ALA A 207 -1.06 -24.27 12.54
C ALA A 207 -0.26 -23.62 13.68
N ALA A 208 1.06 -23.47 13.54
CA ALA A 208 1.91 -22.87 14.57
C ALA A 208 1.58 -21.39 14.81
N SER A 209 1.42 -20.59 13.75
CA SER A 209 1.02 -19.17 13.85
C SER A 209 -0.36 -18.98 14.47
N ILE A 210 -1.36 -19.81 14.11
CA ILE A 210 -2.70 -19.77 14.72
C ILE A 210 -2.63 -20.16 16.20
N TYR A 211 -1.87 -21.20 16.55
CA TYR A 211 -1.72 -21.60 17.96
C TYR A 211 -1.09 -20.48 18.79
N GLN A 212 0.00 -19.87 18.31
CA GLN A 212 0.65 -18.77 19.02
C GLN A 212 -0.26 -17.54 19.15
N ALA A 213 -1.11 -17.26 18.15
CA ALA A 213 -2.13 -16.22 18.24
C ALA A 213 -3.21 -16.54 19.32
N LEU A 214 -3.58 -17.82 19.51
CA LEU A 214 -4.47 -18.24 20.60
C LEU A 214 -3.82 -18.10 21.98
N VAL A 215 -2.51 -18.36 22.09
CA VAL A 215 -1.76 -18.10 23.34
C VAL A 215 -1.82 -16.61 23.69
N ASN A 216 -1.59 -15.73 22.70
CA ASN A 216 -1.59 -14.29 22.89
C ASN A 216 -2.99 -13.70 23.21
N ASP A 217 -4.08 -14.34 22.76
CA ASP A 217 -5.47 -13.98 23.06
C ASP A 217 -6.00 -14.71 24.33
N GLY A 218 -5.14 -15.42 25.07
CA GLY A 218 -5.47 -16.11 26.33
C GLY A 218 -6.27 -17.41 26.20
N GLN A 219 -6.38 -17.97 24.99
CA GLN A 219 -7.22 -19.13 24.64
C GLN A 219 -6.45 -20.47 24.57
N ALA A 220 -5.13 -20.45 24.78
CA ALA A 220 -4.27 -21.64 24.83
C ALA A 220 -3.06 -21.43 25.77
N PRO A 221 -2.55 -22.48 26.44
CA PRO A 221 -1.29 -22.40 27.18
C PRO A 221 -0.09 -22.28 26.23
N ALA A 222 0.99 -21.63 26.67
CA ALA A 222 2.20 -21.55 25.86
C ALA A 222 2.85 -22.94 25.67
N ILE A 223 3.26 -23.23 24.43
CA ILE A 223 4.11 -24.38 24.09
C ILE A 223 5.51 -23.84 23.79
N ALA A 224 6.56 -24.52 24.26
CA ALA A 224 7.94 -24.14 23.95
C ALA A 224 8.20 -24.22 22.44
N SER A 225 8.47 -23.07 21.81
CA SER A 225 8.87 -23.00 20.41
C SER A 225 10.37 -23.26 20.26
N PRO A 226 10.83 -24.00 19.23
CA PRO A 226 12.23 -24.00 18.86
C PRO A 226 12.64 -22.59 18.39
N ASP A 227 13.70 -22.06 19.01
CA ASP A 227 14.42 -20.80 18.80
C ASP A 227 13.69 -19.59 18.14
N THR A 228 13.40 -18.57 18.96
CA THR A 228 13.08 -17.20 18.51
C THR A 228 14.14 -16.22 19.02
N THR A 229 15.11 -15.83 18.18
CA THR A 229 16.21 -14.93 18.54
C THR A 229 16.21 -13.61 17.77
N ALA A 230 15.83 -12.51 18.45
CA ALA A 230 16.22 -11.13 18.13
C ALA A 230 15.81 -10.19 19.27
N THR A 231 16.76 -9.75 20.10
CA THR A 231 16.54 -8.71 21.13
C THR A 231 17.82 -7.89 21.35
N VAL A 232 17.86 -6.64 20.90
CA VAL A 232 18.86 -5.64 21.33
C VAL A 232 18.19 -4.28 21.60
N LYS A 233 18.74 -3.51 22.55
CA LYS A 233 18.23 -2.23 23.11
C LYS A 233 18.74 -1.02 22.30
N PRO A 234 18.02 0.13 22.22
CA PRO A 234 18.48 1.31 21.48
C PRO A 234 19.34 2.26 22.35
N GLU A 235 20.19 3.05 21.70
CA GLU A 235 20.89 4.20 22.28
C GLU A 235 20.84 5.37 21.27
N GLN A 236 20.71 6.61 21.77
CA GLN A 236 20.46 7.80 20.94
C GLN A 236 21.71 8.68 20.84
N THR A 237 21.91 9.34 19.70
CA THR A 237 22.59 10.64 19.63
C THR A 237 21.89 11.56 18.62
N SER A 238 21.92 12.86 18.93
CA SER A 238 21.27 13.95 18.20
C SER A 238 22.32 14.98 17.80
N ALA A 239 22.19 15.56 16.61
CA ALA A 239 22.84 16.82 16.26
C ALA A 239 22.01 17.57 15.20
N ALA A 240 21.75 18.86 15.46
CA ALA A 240 21.06 19.76 14.55
C ALA A 240 22.04 20.74 13.90
N VAL A 241 21.72 21.23 12.70
CA VAL A 241 22.36 22.42 12.10
C VAL A 241 21.28 23.32 11.50
N ALA A 242 21.41 24.62 11.71
CA ALA A 242 20.38 25.62 11.42
C ALA A 242 20.47 26.22 10.00
N ALA A 243 19.38 26.89 9.59
CA ALA A 243 19.21 27.50 8.27
C ALA A 243 19.74 28.95 8.19
N VAL A 244 19.88 29.45 6.96
CA VAL A 244 20.05 30.87 6.63
C VAL A 244 19.10 31.22 5.48
N ASN A 245 18.48 32.40 5.54
CA ASN A 245 17.56 32.98 4.55
C ASN A 245 18.09 34.38 4.15
N PRO A 246 17.78 34.90 2.95
CA PRO A 246 17.04 36.18 2.95
C PRO A 246 16.02 36.41 1.80
N GLU A 247 15.01 37.22 2.12
CA GLU A 247 14.28 38.28 1.36
C GLU A 247 14.12 38.19 -0.17
N GLN A 248 12.89 38.19 -0.73
CA GLN A 248 11.91 39.30 -0.90
C GLN A 248 12.26 40.38 -1.95
N THR A 249 11.37 40.54 -2.94
CA THR A 249 10.96 41.83 -3.57
C THR A 249 9.70 41.62 -4.44
N ALA A 250 8.94 42.69 -4.75
CA ALA A 250 7.56 42.61 -5.25
C ALA A 250 7.25 43.55 -6.45
N SER A 251 6.14 43.29 -7.17
CA SER A 251 5.31 44.17 -8.05
C SER A 251 4.14 43.30 -8.58
N GLN A 252 2.82 43.61 -8.51
CA GLN A 252 2.00 44.72 -9.06
C GLN A 252 2.13 44.89 -10.60
N ASP A 253 1.09 45.09 -11.42
CA ASP A 253 -0.40 44.91 -11.38
C ASP A 253 -0.94 45.03 -12.86
N VAL A 254 -2.26 45.04 -13.11
CA VAL A 254 -3.03 45.58 -14.29
C VAL A 254 -4.04 44.61 -14.98
N THR A 255 -5.17 45.17 -15.44
CA THR A 255 -6.44 44.55 -15.93
C THR A 255 -6.65 44.75 -17.46
N GLN A 256 -7.74 44.43 -18.21
CA GLN A 256 -9.10 43.86 -17.98
C GLN A 256 -9.70 43.34 -19.34
N GLY A 257 -10.87 42.67 -19.38
CA GLY A 257 -11.70 42.55 -20.61
C GLY A 257 -12.61 41.29 -20.73
N VAL A 258 -13.84 41.42 -21.30
CA VAL A 258 -14.94 40.40 -21.25
C VAL A 258 -15.70 40.22 -22.59
N GLY A 259 -16.22 39.00 -22.87
CA GLY A 259 -17.41 38.72 -23.73
C GLY A 259 -17.14 37.92 -25.03
N GLY A 260 -18.03 37.08 -25.60
CA GLY A 260 -19.32 36.51 -25.13
C GLY A 260 -20.22 35.91 -26.25
N GLY A 261 -20.64 34.63 -26.15
CA GLY A 261 -21.69 33.95 -26.98
C GLY A 261 -21.24 33.25 -28.29
N SER A 262 -21.88 32.20 -28.86
CA SER A 262 -22.98 31.31 -28.44
C SER A 262 -23.04 30.02 -29.32
N ALA A 263 -23.26 28.82 -28.72
CA ALA A 263 -23.83 27.52 -29.21
C ALA A 263 -23.68 27.02 -30.69
N PRO A 264 -23.59 25.68 -30.99
CA PRO A 264 -24.24 24.58 -30.24
C PRO A 264 -23.44 23.26 -29.97
N VAL A 265 -23.78 22.65 -28.83
CA VAL A 265 -23.74 21.24 -28.38
C VAL A 265 -22.98 20.17 -29.20
N THR A 266 -21.92 19.59 -28.62
CA THR A 266 -21.55 18.16 -28.78
C THR A 266 -20.85 17.66 -27.49
N ILE A 267 -21.09 16.39 -27.11
CA ILE A 267 -20.91 15.90 -25.74
C ILE A 267 -19.53 15.24 -25.54
N ALA A 268 -18.52 16.03 -25.17
CA ALA A 268 -17.20 15.51 -24.77
C ALA A 268 -16.39 16.41 -23.80
N ALA A 269 -16.94 17.55 -23.36
CA ALA A 269 -16.20 18.54 -22.56
C ALA A 269 -17.08 19.18 -21.49
N SER A 270 -16.94 18.74 -20.23
CA SER A 270 -17.59 19.37 -19.07
C SER A 270 -16.86 19.07 -17.76
N ILE A 271 -15.59 19.46 -17.66
CA ILE A 271 -14.88 19.87 -16.42
C ILE A 271 -13.63 20.67 -16.80
N ASN A 272 -13.80 21.84 -17.44
CA ASN A 272 -12.70 22.80 -17.58
C ASN A 272 -13.21 24.25 -17.76
N SER A 273 -13.69 24.84 -16.67
CA SER A 273 -14.10 26.25 -16.59
C SER A 273 -13.80 26.80 -15.19
N GLY A 274 -12.53 27.13 -14.95
CA GLY A 274 -12.07 27.60 -13.64
C GLY A 274 -10.57 27.89 -13.50
N LEU A 275 -9.81 27.91 -14.61
CA LEU A 275 -8.38 28.22 -14.59
C LEU A 275 -8.12 29.55 -15.30
N SER A 276 -7.70 30.56 -14.54
CA SER A 276 -7.12 31.78 -15.10
C SER A 276 -5.82 31.47 -15.85
N PRO A 277 -5.50 32.20 -16.94
CA PRO A 277 -4.31 31.94 -17.75
C PRO A 277 -3.04 32.47 -17.06
N ALA A 278 -2.55 31.76 -16.05
CA ALA A 278 -1.30 32.06 -15.38
C ALA A 278 -0.13 31.29 -16.01
N LEU A 279 0.73 32.01 -16.74
CA LEU A 279 2.11 31.64 -17.10
C LEU A 279 2.33 30.17 -17.49
N GLN A 280 2.02 29.85 -18.76
CA GLN A 280 2.71 28.72 -19.39
C GLN A 280 4.22 29.00 -19.35
N PRO A 281 5.07 28.13 -18.77
CA PRO A 281 6.51 28.32 -18.85
C PRO A 281 6.90 28.25 -20.32
N VAL A 282 7.69 29.24 -20.78
CA VAL A 282 8.30 29.21 -22.11
C VAL A 282 9.20 27.99 -22.16
N ILE A 283 8.70 26.91 -22.79
CA ILE A 283 9.46 25.72 -23.08
C ILE A 283 10.49 26.08 -24.15
N THR A 284 11.68 26.48 -23.71
CA THR A 284 12.86 26.58 -24.59
C THR A 284 13.05 25.20 -25.24
N PRO A 285 12.88 25.06 -26.56
CA PRO A 285 13.01 23.76 -27.19
C PRO A 285 14.47 23.32 -27.09
N VAL A 286 14.74 22.26 -26.33
CA VAL A 286 16.04 21.58 -26.38
C VAL A 286 16.16 20.97 -27.77
N GLN A 287 16.86 21.67 -28.66
CA GLN A 287 17.02 21.29 -30.04
C GLN A 287 17.84 19.99 -30.09
N ALA A 288 17.21 18.91 -30.56
CA ALA A 288 17.85 17.60 -30.61
C ALA A 288 19.05 17.66 -31.56
N LYS A 289 20.24 17.27 -31.07
CA LYS A 289 21.48 17.29 -31.87
C LYS A 289 21.51 16.17 -32.91
N THR A 290 20.77 15.10 -32.68
CA THR A 290 20.66 13.92 -33.55
C THR A 290 19.31 13.26 -33.32
N ILE A 291 18.68 12.74 -34.38
CA ILE A 291 17.44 11.97 -34.29
C ILE A 291 17.73 10.54 -34.71
N LEU A 292 17.33 9.57 -33.88
CA LEU A 292 17.37 8.14 -34.17
C LEU A 292 15.93 7.61 -34.26
N TYR A 293 15.57 6.96 -35.36
CA TYR A 293 14.25 6.40 -35.58
C TYR A 293 14.24 4.90 -35.27
N VAL A 294 13.21 4.43 -34.56
CA VAL A 294 13.09 3.03 -34.12
C VAL A 294 11.69 2.48 -34.42
N ASN A 295 11.62 1.35 -35.11
CA ASN A 295 10.38 0.66 -35.45
C ASN A 295 10.56 -0.87 -35.26
N PRO A 296 9.84 -1.51 -34.32
CA PRO A 296 10.05 -2.92 -33.97
C PRO A 296 9.54 -3.89 -35.06
N ALA A 297 8.66 -3.43 -35.95
CA ALA A 297 8.13 -4.22 -37.06
C ALA A 297 9.00 -4.12 -38.32
N LEU A 298 9.44 -2.91 -38.67
CA LEU A 298 10.10 -2.63 -39.96
C LEU A 298 11.62 -2.39 -39.87
N GLY A 299 12.16 -2.16 -38.67
CA GLY A 299 13.55 -1.75 -38.49
C GLY A 299 14.57 -2.89 -38.55
N THR A 300 15.85 -2.51 -38.61
CA THR A 300 16.98 -3.46 -38.54
C THR A 300 18.15 -2.85 -37.77
N ASP A 301 18.74 -3.63 -36.86
CA ASP A 301 19.79 -3.17 -35.93
C ASP A 301 21.19 -3.25 -36.56
N THR A 302 21.44 -2.40 -37.55
CA THR A 302 22.74 -2.25 -38.24
C THR A 302 23.17 -0.79 -38.29
N SER A 303 24.47 -0.51 -38.22
CA SER A 303 25.03 0.86 -38.13
C SER A 303 24.66 1.82 -39.27
N SER A 304 24.21 1.30 -40.42
CA SER A 304 23.73 2.07 -41.57
C SER A 304 22.25 2.50 -41.48
N ARG A 305 21.55 2.16 -40.39
CA ARG A 305 20.13 2.46 -40.15
C ARG A 305 19.96 3.52 -39.05
N GLY A 306 18.72 3.78 -38.67
CA GLY A 306 18.34 4.69 -37.58
C GLY A 306 18.26 6.17 -37.96
N THR A 307 18.78 6.60 -39.10
CA THR A 307 18.84 8.03 -39.49
C THR A 307 17.56 8.58 -40.15
N SER A 308 16.60 7.72 -40.52
CA SER A 308 15.31 8.12 -41.08
C SER A 308 14.19 7.10 -40.80
N GLU A 309 12.94 7.53 -40.89
CA GLU A 309 11.75 6.66 -40.73
C GLU A 309 11.68 5.53 -41.76
N ALA A 310 12.24 5.73 -42.95
CA ALA A 310 12.31 4.73 -44.02
C ALA A 310 13.43 3.68 -43.80
N ALA A 311 14.34 3.93 -42.84
CA ALA A 311 15.46 3.07 -42.53
C ALA A 311 15.72 3.00 -41.01
N PRO A 312 14.73 2.65 -40.16
CA PRO A 312 14.85 2.76 -38.71
C PRO A 312 15.66 1.59 -38.11
N TYR A 313 16.15 1.77 -36.88
CA TYR A 313 16.57 0.66 -36.04
C TYR A 313 15.36 -0.20 -35.65
N ARG A 314 15.59 -1.48 -35.34
CA ARG A 314 14.54 -2.37 -34.84
C ARG A 314 14.26 -2.10 -33.37
N THR A 315 15.31 -2.00 -32.55
CA THR A 315 15.17 -1.98 -31.09
C THR A 315 15.60 -0.67 -30.44
N LEU A 316 14.91 -0.30 -29.36
CA LEU A 316 15.33 0.71 -28.38
C LEU A 316 16.70 0.36 -27.83
N THR A 317 16.91 -0.92 -27.53
CA THR A 317 18.16 -1.48 -27.03
C THR A 317 19.35 -1.16 -27.93
N TYR A 318 19.20 -1.24 -29.25
CA TYR A 318 20.25 -0.85 -30.18
C TYR A 318 20.39 0.68 -30.29
N ALA A 319 19.27 1.40 -30.43
CA ALA A 319 19.26 2.86 -30.52
C ALA A 319 19.94 3.53 -29.32
N LEU A 320 19.65 3.04 -28.10
CA LEU A 320 20.24 3.53 -26.85
C LEU A 320 21.75 3.25 -26.77
N LYS A 321 22.28 2.18 -27.39
CA LYS A 321 23.73 1.96 -27.48
C LYS A 321 24.40 3.06 -28.29
N GLN A 322 23.80 3.50 -29.40
CA GLN A 322 24.31 4.58 -30.25
C GLN A 322 24.08 5.98 -29.66
N ALA A 323 23.02 6.15 -28.86
CA ALA A 323 22.61 7.45 -28.33
C ALA A 323 23.64 8.09 -27.38
N GLN A 324 23.79 9.40 -27.56
CA GLN A 324 24.59 10.33 -26.75
C GLN A 324 23.68 11.41 -26.13
N PRO A 325 24.11 12.15 -25.09
CA PRO A 325 23.33 13.24 -24.51
C PRO A 325 22.88 14.26 -25.58
N GLY A 326 21.58 14.59 -25.60
CA GLY A 326 20.96 15.42 -26.63
C GLY A 326 20.44 14.67 -27.87
N THR A 327 20.50 13.33 -27.89
CA THR A 327 19.86 12.49 -28.90
C THR A 327 18.35 12.39 -28.65
N LEU A 328 17.55 12.55 -29.71
CA LEU A 328 16.14 12.20 -29.74
C LEU A 328 15.97 10.80 -30.34
N ILE A 329 15.37 9.87 -29.60
CA ILE A 329 14.95 8.56 -30.10
C ILE A 329 13.45 8.64 -30.41
N GLN A 330 13.10 8.72 -31.70
CA GLN A 330 11.72 8.73 -32.20
C GLN A 330 11.21 7.30 -32.39
N LEU A 331 10.07 6.99 -31.77
CA LEU A 331 9.42 5.70 -31.86
C LEU A 331 8.27 5.73 -32.85
N ALA A 332 8.20 4.72 -33.71
CA ALA A 332 7.01 4.41 -34.49
C ALA A 332 5.95 3.72 -33.60
N PRO A 333 4.68 3.66 -34.03
CA PRO A 333 3.70 2.75 -33.44
C PRO A 333 4.20 1.30 -33.51
N GLY A 334 4.09 0.58 -32.39
CA GLY A 334 4.59 -0.78 -32.26
C GLY A 334 4.65 -1.26 -30.81
N ASN A 335 4.92 -2.56 -30.66
CA ASN A 335 5.17 -3.21 -29.37
C ASN A 335 6.68 -3.44 -29.23
N TYR A 336 7.26 -2.84 -28.20
CA TYR A 336 8.66 -2.90 -27.82
C TYR A 336 8.78 -3.86 -26.62
N THR A 337 9.12 -5.11 -26.91
CA THR A 337 9.05 -6.23 -25.96
C THR A 337 10.26 -7.15 -26.11
N GLN A 338 10.40 -8.15 -25.22
CA GLN A 338 11.46 -9.16 -25.36
C GLN A 338 11.35 -9.92 -26.69
N GLU A 339 10.12 -10.16 -27.16
CA GLU A 339 9.82 -10.82 -28.44
C GLU A 339 10.14 -9.95 -29.66
N SER A 340 10.06 -8.60 -29.55
CA SER A 340 10.52 -7.71 -30.63
C SER A 340 12.06 -7.58 -30.68
N GLY A 341 12.74 -7.97 -29.60
CA GLY A 341 14.21 -7.96 -29.48
C GLY A 341 14.75 -7.08 -28.35
N GLU A 342 13.91 -6.50 -27.50
CA GLU A 342 14.35 -5.61 -26.42
C GLU A 342 15.00 -6.36 -25.24
N ILE A 343 16.08 -5.79 -24.73
CA ILE A 343 16.75 -6.25 -23.52
C ILE A 343 16.31 -5.34 -22.36
N PHE A 344 15.57 -5.92 -21.42
CA PHE A 344 15.14 -5.25 -20.21
C PHE A 344 16.17 -5.41 -19.08
N PRO A 345 16.32 -4.42 -18.17
CA PRO A 345 15.60 -3.15 -18.15
C PRO A 345 16.13 -2.18 -19.21
N ILE A 346 15.24 -1.39 -19.80
CA ILE A 346 15.60 -0.36 -20.77
C ILE A 346 16.12 0.87 -20.00
N VAL A 347 17.41 1.19 -20.17
CA VAL A 347 18.06 2.33 -19.50
C VAL A 347 18.03 3.55 -20.43
N ILE A 348 17.23 4.56 -20.07
CA ILE A 348 17.22 5.84 -20.78
C ILE A 348 18.38 6.68 -20.27
N LYS A 349 19.46 6.65 -21.04
CA LYS A 349 20.74 7.33 -20.78
C LYS A 349 20.57 8.83 -20.50
N SER A 350 21.54 9.37 -19.76
CA SER A 350 21.58 10.75 -19.32
C SER A 350 21.45 11.73 -20.50
N GLY A 351 20.52 12.68 -20.41
CA GLY A 351 20.24 13.66 -21.46
C GLY A 351 19.65 13.11 -22.77
N VAL A 352 19.26 11.83 -22.86
CA VAL A 352 18.56 11.27 -24.03
C VAL A 352 17.05 11.53 -23.93
N ILE A 353 16.43 11.86 -25.06
CA ILE A 353 14.98 12.09 -25.17
C ILE A 353 14.35 10.88 -25.88
N LEU A 354 13.50 10.13 -25.19
CA LEU A 354 12.64 9.11 -25.80
C LEU A 354 11.29 9.73 -26.16
N ARG A 355 10.86 9.65 -27.43
CA ARG A 355 9.58 10.22 -27.90
C ARG A 355 8.78 9.24 -28.76
N GLY A 356 7.57 8.91 -28.34
CA GLY A 356 6.54 8.28 -29.18
C GLY A 356 5.55 9.30 -29.73
N ASN A 357 4.27 9.13 -29.39
CA ASN A 357 3.17 10.03 -29.76
C ASN A 357 2.59 10.74 -28.51
N GLU A 358 3.01 11.97 -28.27
CA GLU A 358 2.58 12.77 -27.11
C GLU A 358 1.11 13.17 -27.17
N SER A 359 0.58 13.46 -28.38
CA SER A 359 -0.82 13.89 -28.57
C SER A 359 -1.86 12.84 -28.19
N THR A 360 -1.43 11.58 -28.09
CA THR A 360 -2.26 10.44 -27.72
C THR A 360 -1.76 9.73 -26.46
N PHE A 361 -0.97 10.41 -25.61
CA PHE A 361 -0.37 9.85 -24.39
C PHE A 361 0.39 8.52 -24.60
N GLY A 362 0.96 8.33 -25.79
CA GLY A 362 1.67 7.11 -26.18
C GLY A 362 0.81 5.93 -26.60
N LYS A 363 -0.48 6.14 -26.90
CA LYS A 363 -1.32 5.12 -27.56
C LYS A 363 -0.61 4.51 -28.77
N ASN A 364 -0.65 3.18 -28.87
CA ASN A 364 0.03 2.36 -29.89
C ASN A 364 1.57 2.38 -29.86
N VAL A 365 2.22 3.00 -28.87
CA VAL A 365 3.68 2.94 -28.66
C VAL A 365 3.94 2.25 -27.33
N LEU A 366 3.88 0.91 -27.32
CA LEU A 366 3.86 0.11 -26.09
C LEU A 366 5.24 -0.46 -25.76
N ILE A 367 5.80 -0.08 -24.62
CA ILE A 367 6.95 -0.73 -23.99
C ILE A 367 6.40 -1.73 -22.96
N SER A 368 6.61 -3.02 -23.20
CA SER A 368 6.07 -4.09 -22.34
C SER A 368 7.13 -5.14 -22.05
N GLY A 369 7.48 -5.27 -20.78
CA GLY A 369 8.50 -6.20 -20.31
C GLY A 369 8.99 -5.85 -18.92
N GLY A 370 10.01 -6.54 -18.44
CA GLY A 370 10.61 -6.27 -17.15
C GLY A 370 11.66 -7.30 -16.77
N ALA A 371 12.71 -6.86 -16.09
CA ALA A 371 13.81 -7.70 -15.63
C ALA A 371 14.32 -7.25 -14.25
N ALA A 372 15.13 -8.10 -13.63
CA ALA A 372 15.81 -7.78 -12.39
C ALA A 372 16.81 -6.63 -12.59
N TYR A 373 16.76 -5.63 -11.72
CA TYR A 373 17.65 -4.47 -11.71
C TYR A 373 18.15 -4.21 -10.29
N GLN A 374 19.46 -4.04 -10.14
CA GLN A 374 20.10 -3.72 -8.86
C GLN A 374 19.99 -2.22 -8.59
N THR A 375 19.03 -1.84 -7.74
CA THR A 375 18.84 -0.46 -7.27
C THR A 375 19.85 -0.11 -6.17
N GLN A 376 20.09 1.18 -5.96
CA GLN A 376 21.01 1.66 -4.92
C GLN A 376 20.39 1.53 -3.52
N THR A 377 19.10 1.84 -3.38
CA THR A 377 18.42 2.01 -2.09
C THR A 377 17.38 0.92 -1.75
N PHE A 378 17.05 0.02 -2.70
CA PHE A 378 16.03 -1.04 -2.56
C PHE A 378 16.51 -2.44 -3.02
N ARG A 379 17.83 -2.66 -3.23
CA ARG A 379 18.40 -3.92 -3.76
C ARG A 379 17.79 -4.33 -5.12
N VAL A 380 17.64 -5.62 -5.41
CA VAL A 380 17.04 -6.09 -6.66
C VAL A 380 15.54 -5.76 -6.71
N GLN A 381 15.12 -5.05 -7.75
CA GLN A 381 13.71 -4.79 -8.09
C GLN A 381 13.42 -5.32 -9.51
N ASN A 382 12.15 -5.54 -9.86
CA ASN A 382 11.78 -5.86 -11.24
C ASN A 382 11.23 -4.61 -11.93
N ILE A 383 11.91 -4.13 -12.98
CA ILE A 383 11.57 -2.87 -13.65
C ILE A 383 11.55 -3.01 -15.17
N SER A 384 10.71 -2.24 -15.86
CA SER A 384 10.74 -2.14 -17.32
C SER A 384 11.78 -1.10 -17.79
N VAL A 385 11.71 0.11 -17.23
CA VAL A 385 12.53 1.25 -17.63
C VAL A 385 13.24 1.84 -16.41
N GLN A 386 14.49 2.26 -16.58
CA GLN A 386 15.19 3.15 -15.65
C GLN A 386 15.51 4.47 -16.38
N ALA A 387 15.40 5.59 -15.67
CA ALA A 387 15.70 6.92 -16.23
C ALA A 387 16.88 7.59 -15.52
N GLU A 388 17.93 7.89 -16.29
CA GLU A 388 19.10 8.61 -15.80
C GLU A 388 18.88 10.14 -15.76
N LYS A 389 19.92 10.85 -15.31
CA LYS A 389 19.94 12.30 -15.11
C LYS A 389 19.58 13.08 -16.40
N ASP A 390 18.76 14.12 -16.27
CA ASP A 390 18.37 15.02 -17.37
C ASP A 390 17.71 14.31 -18.59
N SER A 391 17.37 13.01 -18.49
CA SER A 391 16.70 12.26 -19.56
C SER A 391 15.22 12.66 -19.69
N GLN A 392 14.61 12.38 -20.84
CA GLN A 392 13.19 12.65 -21.08
C GLN A 392 12.46 11.43 -21.62
N ILE A 393 11.24 11.17 -21.13
CA ILE A 393 10.35 10.10 -21.59
C ILE A 393 9.02 10.73 -21.97
N ARG A 394 8.64 10.63 -23.25
CA ARG A 394 7.55 11.39 -23.84
C ARG A 394 6.68 10.55 -24.76
N GLY A 395 5.36 10.59 -24.62
CA GLY A 395 4.47 9.98 -25.60
C GLY A 395 4.61 8.47 -25.73
N VAL A 396 4.86 7.73 -24.66
CA VAL A 396 4.93 6.25 -24.67
C VAL A 396 3.93 5.63 -23.69
N THR A 397 3.48 4.41 -23.99
CA THR A 397 2.77 3.54 -23.04
C THR A 397 3.78 2.58 -22.42
N ILE A 398 3.83 2.46 -21.09
CA ILE A 398 4.76 1.56 -20.39
C ILE A 398 3.97 0.63 -19.44
N THR A 399 4.29 -0.66 -19.47
CA THR A 399 3.71 -1.69 -18.60
C THR A 399 4.76 -2.69 -18.13
N ASN A 400 4.70 -3.09 -16.85
CA ASN A 400 5.46 -4.23 -16.35
C ASN A 400 4.54 -5.40 -15.94
N PRO A 401 4.36 -6.41 -16.82
CA PRO A 401 3.51 -7.56 -16.54
C PRO A 401 4.18 -8.64 -15.68
N LYS A 402 5.44 -8.45 -15.24
CA LYS A 402 6.13 -9.39 -14.34
C LYS A 402 5.66 -9.18 -12.90
N SER A 403 5.69 -10.23 -12.07
CA SER A 403 5.32 -10.13 -10.65
C SER A 403 6.13 -9.04 -9.94
N ARG A 404 5.45 -8.21 -9.14
CA ARG A 404 6.00 -7.01 -8.46
C ARG A 404 6.70 -6.02 -9.40
N GLY A 405 6.36 -6.06 -10.69
CA GLY A 405 6.93 -5.22 -11.73
C GLY A 405 6.54 -3.75 -11.63
N THR A 406 7.53 -2.88 -11.54
CA THR A 406 7.41 -1.42 -11.69
C THR A 406 7.64 -1.05 -13.16
N ALA A 407 6.84 -0.16 -13.75
CA ALA A 407 7.07 0.26 -15.14
C ALA A 407 8.29 1.18 -15.31
N LEU A 408 8.43 2.22 -14.48
CA LEU A 408 9.56 3.15 -14.53
C LEU A 408 10.19 3.39 -13.14
N TRP A 409 11.50 3.23 -13.05
CA TRP A 409 12.31 3.48 -11.85
C TRP A 409 13.11 4.78 -11.99
N ILE A 410 12.99 5.67 -11.00
CA ILE A 410 13.72 6.93 -10.90
C ILE A 410 14.39 6.98 -9.52
N GLU A 411 15.72 7.02 -9.48
CA GLU A 411 16.51 6.93 -8.25
C GLU A 411 17.66 7.92 -8.27
N SER A 412 17.62 8.90 -7.37
CA SER A 412 18.61 10.00 -7.26
C SER A 412 18.87 10.76 -8.57
N THR A 413 17.88 10.80 -9.47
CA THR A 413 17.91 11.49 -10.78
C THR A 413 16.73 12.44 -10.95
N ASN A 414 16.79 13.28 -11.98
CA ASN A 414 15.88 14.39 -12.27
C ASN A 414 15.27 14.37 -13.69
N PRO A 415 14.80 13.21 -14.22
CA PRO A 415 14.24 13.12 -15.57
C PRO A 415 12.93 13.90 -15.73
N THR A 416 12.57 14.20 -16.99
CA THR A 416 11.23 14.70 -17.35
C THR A 416 10.38 13.58 -17.96
N VAL A 417 9.27 13.25 -17.32
CA VAL A 417 8.33 12.21 -17.75
C VAL A 417 7.01 12.90 -18.08
N GLN A 418 6.67 13.02 -19.36
CA GLN A 418 5.48 13.76 -19.77
C GLN A 418 4.66 13.13 -20.89
N ASN A 419 3.34 13.33 -20.86
CA ASN A 419 2.43 12.88 -21.92
C ASN A 419 2.53 11.35 -22.17
N ASN A 420 2.67 10.54 -21.12
CA ASN A 420 2.79 9.07 -21.20
C ASN A 420 1.57 8.35 -20.58
N THR A 421 1.44 7.06 -20.85
CA THR A 421 0.48 6.17 -20.18
C THR A 421 1.21 5.06 -19.42
N PHE A 422 0.97 4.94 -18.12
CA PHE A 422 1.48 3.86 -17.26
C PHE A 422 0.32 2.95 -16.90
N ILE A 423 0.32 1.73 -17.46
CA ILE A 423 -0.86 0.85 -17.44
C ILE A 423 -0.54 -0.58 -17.04
N LYS A 424 -1.42 -1.22 -16.26
CA LYS A 424 -1.41 -2.67 -15.97
C LYS A 424 -0.11 -3.22 -15.39
N SER A 425 0.71 -2.38 -14.76
CA SER A 425 1.88 -2.87 -14.04
C SER A 425 1.45 -3.64 -12.79
N LEU A 426 2.09 -4.78 -12.51
CA LEU A 426 1.72 -5.62 -11.36
C LEU A 426 2.20 -5.06 -10.01
N ARG A 427 2.88 -3.91 -10.02
CA ARG A 427 3.14 -3.08 -8.85
C ARG A 427 2.74 -1.63 -9.12
N GLU A 428 3.67 -0.70 -9.32
CA GLU A 428 3.36 0.69 -9.62
C GLU A 428 3.83 1.17 -11.00
N GLY A 429 3.21 2.25 -11.49
CA GLY A 429 3.58 2.87 -12.77
C GLY A 429 4.96 3.51 -12.70
N ILE A 430 5.20 4.39 -11.72
CA ILE A 430 6.52 4.95 -11.43
C ILE A 430 6.87 4.75 -9.96
N PHE A 431 8.13 4.40 -9.68
CA PHE A 431 8.73 4.51 -8.35
C PHE A 431 9.81 5.59 -8.35
N VAL A 432 9.69 6.59 -7.46
CA VAL A 432 10.62 7.71 -7.30
C VAL A 432 11.30 7.60 -5.93
N THR A 433 12.63 7.64 -5.90
CA THR A 433 13.41 7.30 -4.69
C THR A 433 14.81 7.92 -4.63
N GLY A 434 15.52 7.68 -3.53
CA GLY A 434 16.79 8.32 -3.20
C GLY A 434 16.57 9.80 -2.97
N SER A 435 17.42 10.64 -3.58
CA SER A 435 17.28 12.11 -3.62
C SER A 435 16.63 12.61 -4.91
N ALA A 436 15.83 11.78 -5.59
CA ALA A 436 15.27 12.09 -6.91
C ALA A 436 14.35 13.32 -6.91
N ALA A 437 14.48 14.14 -7.95
CA ALA A 437 13.65 15.32 -8.20
C ALA A 437 13.18 15.37 -9.67
N PRO A 438 12.42 14.36 -10.15
CA PRO A 438 11.88 14.35 -11.51
C PRO A 438 10.78 15.40 -11.71
N LYS A 439 10.46 15.68 -12.98
CA LYS A 439 9.23 16.36 -13.39
C LYS A 439 8.30 15.34 -14.04
N ILE A 440 7.17 15.04 -13.42
CA ILE A 440 6.19 14.05 -13.87
C ILE A 440 4.90 14.81 -14.21
N THR A 441 4.69 15.10 -15.50
CA THR A 441 3.64 16.02 -15.96
C THR A 441 2.69 15.43 -17.01
N ASN A 442 1.38 15.68 -16.87
CA ASN A 442 0.39 15.28 -17.89
C ASN A 442 0.41 13.78 -18.28
N ASN A 443 0.70 12.86 -17.35
CA ASN A 443 0.68 11.42 -17.63
C ASN A 443 -0.63 10.79 -17.14
N VAL A 444 -0.97 9.62 -17.70
CA VAL A 444 -2.12 8.81 -17.31
C VAL A 444 -1.63 7.55 -16.59
N PHE A 445 -2.10 7.31 -15.37
CA PHE A 445 -1.84 6.13 -14.56
C PHE A 445 -3.14 5.34 -14.42
N THR A 446 -3.22 4.15 -15.01
CA THR A 446 -4.47 3.37 -14.98
C THR A 446 -4.26 1.86 -14.80
N GLU A 447 -5.17 1.21 -14.08
CA GLU A 447 -5.19 -0.26 -13.88
C GLU A 447 -3.89 -0.86 -13.28
N ASN A 448 -3.04 -0.05 -12.62
CA ASN A 448 -1.83 -0.52 -11.94
C ASN A 448 -2.18 -1.17 -10.59
N THR A 449 -1.63 -2.36 -10.33
CA THR A 449 -2.13 -3.26 -9.27
C THR A 449 -1.89 -2.74 -7.86
N ALA A 450 -0.72 -2.12 -7.60
CA ALA A 450 -0.40 -1.48 -6.34
C ALA A 450 -0.72 0.01 -6.40
N ASN A 451 0.11 0.82 -7.08
CA ASN A 451 -0.04 2.28 -7.07
C ASN A 451 0.07 2.90 -8.48
N GLY A 452 -0.42 4.12 -8.68
CA GLY A 452 -0.03 4.93 -9.84
C GLY A 452 1.43 5.37 -9.74
N ILE A 453 1.75 6.14 -8.70
CA ILE A 453 3.12 6.51 -8.32
C ILE A 453 3.41 6.09 -6.87
N SER A 454 4.62 5.60 -6.62
CA SER A 454 5.22 5.48 -5.28
C SER A 454 6.37 6.49 -5.15
N VAL A 455 6.41 7.26 -4.06
CA VAL A 455 7.49 8.20 -3.71
C VAL A 455 8.05 7.84 -2.34
N ALA A 456 9.36 7.63 -2.25
CA ALA A 456 10.05 7.19 -1.04
C ALA A 456 11.41 7.88 -0.85
N ARG A 457 12.10 7.55 0.24
CA ARG A 457 13.35 8.20 0.70
C ARG A 457 13.17 9.71 0.81
N GLU A 458 14.12 10.49 0.29
CA GLU A 458 14.20 11.94 0.41
C GLU A 458 13.68 12.66 -0.85
N ALA A 459 12.97 11.95 -1.74
CA ALA A 459 12.56 12.48 -3.04
C ALA A 459 11.66 13.74 -2.94
N GLN A 460 11.90 14.70 -3.84
CA GLN A 460 11.31 16.05 -3.81
C GLN A 460 10.54 16.43 -5.10
N GLY A 461 10.43 15.50 -6.05
CA GLY A 461 10.00 15.78 -7.42
C GLY A 461 8.62 16.42 -7.59
N GLU A 462 8.38 16.94 -8.78
CA GLU A 462 7.11 17.55 -9.18
C GLU A 462 6.20 16.52 -9.84
N ILE A 463 4.97 16.41 -9.34
CA ILE A 463 3.90 15.57 -9.88
C ILE A 463 2.74 16.50 -10.24
N ARG A 464 2.63 16.89 -11.52
CA ARG A 464 1.67 17.91 -11.97
C ARG A 464 0.70 17.43 -13.07
N ASN A 465 -0.59 17.76 -12.94
CA ASN A 465 -1.61 17.56 -13.99
C ASN A 465 -1.74 16.11 -14.51
N ASN A 466 -1.36 15.11 -13.71
CA ASN A 466 -1.50 13.70 -14.08
C ASN A 466 -2.90 13.17 -13.70
N VAL A 467 -3.34 12.12 -14.39
CA VAL A 467 -4.61 11.41 -14.10
C VAL A 467 -4.29 10.05 -13.48
N PHE A 468 -4.94 9.72 -12.36
CA PHE A 468 -4.79 8.46 -11.63
C PHE A 468 -6.15 7.79 -11.48
N GLN A 469 -6.31 6.62 -12.11
CA GLN A 469 -7.60 5.93 -12.21
C GLN A 469 -7.47 4.42 -12.01
N ASN A 470 -8.42 3.79 -11.31
CA ASN A 470 -8.50 2.32 -11.18
C ASN A 470 -7.21 1.64 -10.68
N THR A 471 -6.37 2.34 -9.92
CA THR A 471 -5.19 1.75 -9.26
C THR A 471 -5.52 1.33 -7.83
N GLY A 472 -4.59 0.67 -7.13
CA GLY A 472 -4.70 0.52 -5.67
C GLY A 472 -4.63 1.89 -5.00
N PHE A 473 -3.46 2.50 -4.85
CA PHE A 473 -3.37 3.92 -4.46
C PHE A 473 -3.05 4.78 -5.67
N GLY A 474 -3.73 5.91 -5.86
CA GLY A 474 -3.33 6.88 -6.88
C GLY A 474 -1.87 7.29 -6.67
N MET A 475 -1.55 7.72 -5.45
CA MET A 475 -0.19 7.97 -5.00
C MET A 475 0.07 7.36 -3.62
N ALA A 476 1.26 6.78 -3.43
CA ALA A 476 1.82 6.42 -2.13
C ALA A 476 3.05 7.28 -1.87
N ILE A 477 3.05 8.06 -0.80
CA ILE A 477 4.12 8.99 -0.42
C ILE A 477 4.62 8.61 0.99
N GLY A 478 5.93 8.45 1.16
CA GLY A 478 6.50 7.91 2.40
C GLY A 478 7.93 8.32 2.68
N ASP A 479 8.53 7.65 3.67
CA ASP A 479 9.80 8.03 4.30
C ASP A 479 9.83 9.53 4.67
N SER A 480 10.83 10.28 4.21
CA SER A 480 11.04 11.71 4.43
C SER A 480 10.76 12.55 3.17
N SER A 481 10.09 11.97 2.16
CA SER A 481 9.86 12.62 0.87
C SER A 481 8.93 13.83 0.97
N ALA A 482 9.13 14.83 0.13
CA ALA A 482 8.30 16.03 0.10
C ALA A 482 8.03 16.51 -1.35
N PRO A 483 7.43 15.65 -2.21
CA PRO A 483 7.09 16.03 -3.58
C PRO A 483 6.05 17.15 -3.63
N THR A 484 6.09 17.94 -4.70
CA THR A 484 5.03 18.91 -5.02
C THR A 484 3.96 18.23 -5.87
N VAL A 485 2.72 18.21 -5.39
CA VAL A 485 1.60 17.48 -6.00
C VAL A 485 0.56 18.51 -6.42
N ILE A 486 0.50 18.83 -7.71
CA ILE A 486 -0.22 20.01 -8.23
C ILE A 486 -1.21 19.65 -9.34
N GLY A 487 -2.48 20.03 -9.23
CA GLY A 487 -3.43 19.95 -10.37
C GLY A 487 -3.78 18.53 -10.84
N ASN A 488 -3.44 17.48 -10.09
CA ASN A 488 -3.68 16.10 -10.50
C ASN A 488 -5.14 15.69 -10.29
N GLN A 489 -5.63 14.77 -11.12
CA GLN A 489 -6.94 14.14 -10.96
C GLN A 489 -6.75 12.73 -10.42
N VAL A 490 -7.29 12.45 -9.23
CA VAL A 490 -7.08 11.20 -8.49
C VAL A 490 -8.44 10.59 -8.14
N MET A 491 -8.90 9.65 -8.95
CA MET A 491 -10.28 9.14 -8.88
C MET A 491 -10.39 7.63 -9.09
N GLN A 492 -11.43 7.00 -8.55
CA GLN A 492 -11.73 5.57 -8.75
C GLN A 492 -10.60 4.59 -8.33
N ASN A 493 -9.61 5.05 -7.56
CA ASN A 493 -8.58 4.20 -6.97
C ASN A 493 -9.11 3.57 -5.67
N LYS A 494 -8.44 2.55 -5.11
CA LYS A 494 -8.80 2.01 -3.79
C LYS A 494 -8.73 3.10 -2.71
N ASP A 495 -7.67 3.90 -2.73
CA ASP A 495 -7.55 5.19 -2.03
C ASP A 495 -6.82 6.19 -2.95
N GLY A 496 -7.08 7.48 -2.78
CA GLY A 496 -6.51 8.52 -3.64
C GLY A 496 -5.02 8.74 -3.37
N ILE A 497 -4.69 9.44 -2.28
CA ILE A 497 -3.32 9.74 -1.87
C ILE A 497 -3.10 9.22 -0.45
N VAL A 498 -2.14 8.30 -0.27
CA VAL A 498 -1.73 7.76 1.02
C VAL A 498 -0.35 8.31 1.38
N ILE A 499 -0.25 8.97 2.53
CA ILE A 499 0.90 9.76 2.97
C ILE A 499 1.35 9.19 4.32
N SER A 500 2.63 8.86 4.46
CA SER A 500 3.14 8.02 5.56
C SER A 500 4.49 8.49 6.11
N HIS A 501 4.92 7.86 7.21
CA HIS A 501 6.21 8.14 7.87
C HIS A 501 6.32 9.62 8.26
N THR A 502 7.38 10.33 7.87
CA THR A 502 7.60 11.76 8.17
C THR A 502 7.45 12.63 6.91
N SER A 503 6.86 12.09 5.84
CA SER A 503 6.76 12.76 4.54
C SER A 503 5.93 14.04 4.59
N ARG A 504 6.34 15.03 3.79
CA ARG A 504 5.82 16.41 3.80
C ARG A 504 5.40 16.91 2.41
N PRO A 505 4.59 16.16 1.64
CA PRO A 505 4.19 16.60 0.31
C PRO A 505 3.33 17.86 0.37
N MET A 506 3.52 18.77 -0.60
CA MET A 506 2.67 19.94 -0.78
C MET A 506 1.58 19.61 -1.79
N LEU A 507 0.31 19.63 -1.36
CA LEU A 507 -0.83 19.34 -2.22
C LEU A 507 -1.53 20.64 -2.61
N ARG A 508 -1.56 20.96 -3.90
CA ARG A 508 -2.27 22.14 -4.43
C ARG A 508 -3.16 21.80 -5.62
N GLN A 509 -4.37 22.37 -5.67
CA GLN A 509 -5.26 22.32 -6.85
C GLN A 509 -5.63 20.90 -7.34
N ASN A 510 -5.44 19.85 -6.55
CA ASN A 510 -5.75 18.48 -6.95
C ASN A 510 -7.26 18.20 -6.82
N ILE A 511 -7.79 17.36 -7.71
CA ILE A 511 -9.16 16.85 -7.66
C ILE A 511 -9.10 15.39 -7.21
N ILE A 512 -9.53 15.11 -5.99
CA ILE A 512 -9.39 13.82 -5.30
C ILE A 512 -10.79 13.31 -4.92
N GLU A 513 -11.44 12.64 -5.88
CA GLU A 513 -12.88 12.32 -5.79
C GLU A 513 -13.20 10.88 -6.21
N ASN A 514 -14.29 10.32 -5.69
CA ASN A 514 -14.83 9.04 -6.13
C ASN A 514 -13.85 7.86 -5.99
N ASN A 515 -12.89 7.93 -5.06
CA ASN A 515 -12.05 6.79 -4.70
C ASN A 515 -12.83 5.83 -3.79
N MET A 516 -12.57 4.52 -3.89
CA MET A 516 -13.39 3.46 -3.29
C MET A 516 -13.41 3.49 -1.76
N ARG A 517 -12.34 3.96 -1.13
CA ARG A 517 -12.23 4.17 0.32
C ARG A 517 -11.95 5.64 0.63
N SER A 518 -10.70 6.07 0.55
CA SER A 518 -10.31 7.37 1.06
C SER A 518 -9.83 8.32 -0.03
N GLY A 519 -10.07 9.63 0.14
CA GLY A 519 -9.47 10.67 -0.69
C GLY A 519 -8.00 10.87 -0.34
N VAL A 520 -7.73 11.54 0.79
CA VAL A 520 -6.39 11.70 1.35
C VAL A 520 -6.29 10.99 2.71
N VAL A 521 -5.23 10.21 2.91
CA VAL A 521 -4.92 9.53 4.18
C VAL A 521 -3.53 9.93 4.67
N ALA A 522 -3.42 10.41 5.91
CA ALA A 522 -2.15 10.64 6.58
C ALA A 522 -1.97 9.61 7.72
N ILE A 523 -0.86 8.85 7.71
CA ILE A 523 -0.54 7.83 8.71
C ILE A 523 0.87 8.06 9.31
N SER A 524 1.14 7.44 10.46
CA SER A 524 2.36 7.65 11.25
C SER A 524 2.50 9.11 11.70
N ASP A 525 3.54 9.82 11.25
CA ASP A 525 3.86 11.20 11.63
C ASP A 525 3.81 12.14 10.39
N ALA A 526 3.01 11.76 9.39
CA ALA A 526 2.94 12.41 8.09
C ALA A 526 2.41 13.85 8.21
N GLN A 527 3.08 14.78 7.56
CA GLN A 527 2.81 16.23 7.65
C GLN A 527 2.54 16.82 6.25
N PRO A 528 1.45 16.40 5.56
CA PRO A 528 1.09 16.98 4.27
C PRO A 528 0.68 18.45 4.42
N ASP A 529 1.30 19.32 3.62
CA ASP A 529 0.83 20.69 3.48
C ASP A 529 -0.39 20.70 2.55
N LEU A 530 -1.57 20.66 3.16
CA LEU A 530 -2.85 20.84 2.47
C LEU A 530 -3.23 22.32 2.25
N GLY A 531 -2.49 23.30 2.79
CA GLY A 531 -2.78 24.72 2.58
C GLY A 531 -2.60 25.59 3.83
N THR A 532 -1.97 26.75 3.65
CA THR A 532 -1.79 27.79 4.67
C THR A 532 -2.64 29.03 4.35
N THR A 533 -2.67 30.01 5.26
CA THR A 533 -3.36 31.29 5.04
C THR A 533 -2.74 32.14 3.93
N THR A 534 -1.44 31.97 3.66
CA THR A 534 -0.70 32.69 2.60
C THR A 534 -0.56 31.89 1.31
N ASN A 535 -0.70 30.56 1.37
CA ASN A 535 -0.62 29.64 0.24
C ASN A 535 -1.76 28.60 0.35
N PRO A 536 -3.01 28.96 -0.02
CA PRO A 536 -4.18 28.10 0.13
C PRO A 536 -4.10 26.84 -0.72
N GLY A 537 -4.66 25.75 -0.20
CA GLY A 537 -4.63 24.42 -0.82
C GLY A 537 -5.28 24.38 -2.20
N ASN A 538 -6.50 24.91 -2.30
CA ASN A 538 -7.36 24.82 -3.49
C ASN A 538 -7.61 23.40 -3.98
N ASN A 539 -7.38 22.36 -3.15
CA ASN A 539 -7.72 20.99 -3.51
C ASN A 539 -9.22 20.75 -3.33
N ILE A 540 -9.79 19.89 -4.17
CA ILE A 540 -11.16 19.39 -4.05
C ILE A 540 -11.06 17.94 -3.60
N ILE A 541 -11.55 17.61 -2.41
CA ILE A 541 -11.41 16.30 -1.76
C ILE A 541 -12.79 15.87 -1.24
N ARG A 542 -13.58 15.16 -2.06
CA ARG A 542 -14.99 14.85 -1.74
C ARG A 542 -15.48 13.58 -2.44
N ASN A 543 -16.62 13.06 -2.01
CA ASN A 543 -17.30 11.90 -2.61
C ASN A 543 -16.46 10.60 -2.58
N ASN A 544 -15.57 10.42 -1.62
CA ASN A 544 -14.80 9.19 -1.45
C ASN A 544 -15.54 8.20 -0.55
N GLY A 545 -15.44 6.88 -0.80
CA GLY A 545 -16.38 5.88 -0.28
C GLY A 545 -16.39 5.62 1.24
N GLN A 546 -15.40 6.11 1.98
CA GLN A 546 -15.28 5.98 3.44
C GLN A 546 -14.90 7.31 4.10
N HIS A 547 -13.84 7.96 3.61
CA HIS A 547 -13.31 9.20 4.18
C HIS A 547 -12.80 10.13 3.08
N ASP A 548 -13.18 11.40 3.11
CA ASP A 548 -12.61 12.39 2.20
C ASP A 548 -11.20 12.79 2.66
N LEU A 549 -11.06 13.12 3.94
CA LEU A 549 -9.77 13.31 4.61
C LEU A 549 -9.69 12.46 5.87
N TYR A 550 -8.72 11.55 5.94
CA TYR A 550 -8.48 10.71 7.11
C TYR A 550 -7.09 10.97 7.69
N ASN A 551 -7.04 11.70 8.79
CA ASN A 551 -5.85 11.81 9.63
C ASN A 551 -5.82 10.67 10.66
N VAL A 552 -4.83 9.78 10.53
CA VAL A 552 -4.55 8.67 11.47
C VAL A 552 -3.32 8.97 12.34
N THR A 553 -2.65 10.11 12.15
CA THR A 553 -1.48 10.49 12.94
C THR A 553 -1.86 10.73 14.41
N SER A 554 -0.92 10.45 15.31
CA SER A 554 -1.14 10.58 16.76
C SER A 554 -0.95 12.02 17.27
N SER A 555 0.01 12.75 16.72
CA SER A 555 0.35 14.13 17.09
C SER A 555 -0.31 15.17 16.19
N GLU A 556 -0.21 15.01 14.87
CA GLU A 556 -0.43 16.08 13.90
C GLU A 556 -1.89 16.51 13.78
N THR A 557 -2.10 17.81 13.53
CA THR A 557 -3.40 18.36 13.14
C THR A 557 -3.28 18.87 11.72
N LEU A 558 -4.03 18.28 10.80
CA LEU A 558 -3.95 18.69 9.39
C LEU A 558 -4.75 19.98 9.20
N MET A 559 -4.05 21.07 8.87
CA MET A 559 -4.67 22.36 8.54
C MET A 559 -5.16 22.34 7.09
N THR A 560 -6.42 22.69 6.86
CA THR A 560 -7.09 22.51 5.56
C THR A 560 -7.40 23.81 4.82
N THR A 561 -6.57 24.84 5.02
CA THR A 561 -6.83 26.21 4.53
C THR A 561 -7.05 26.27 3.02
N GLY A 562 -8.20 26.79 2.59
CA GLY A 562 -8.54 26.99 1.19
C GLY A 562 -8.87 25.71 0.41
N ASN A 563 -9.24 24.60 1.05
CA ASN A 563 -9.68 23.38 0.36
C ASN A 563 -11.20 23.23 0.37
N GLN A 564 -11.73 22.59 -0.67
CA GLN A 564 -13.11 22.12 -0.71
C GLN A 564 -13.13 20.65 -0.27
N ILE A 565 -13.41 20.40 1.01
CA ILE A 565 -13.42 19.04 1.57
C ILE A 565 -14.86 18.61 1.85
N GLY A 566 -15.19 17.37 1.48
CA GLY A 566 -16.49 16.75 1.78
C GLY A 566 -16.69 16.48 3.27
N THR A 567 -17.86 15.98 3.64
CA THR A 567 -18.26 15.85 5.06
C THR A 567 -17.58 14.69 5.79
N MET A 568 -16.99 13.72 5.08
CA MET A 568 -16.46 12.49 5.66
C MET A 568 -15.03 12.65 6.16
N VAL A 569 -14.82 13.58 7.09
CA VAL A 569 -13.51 13.88 7.68
C VAL A 569 -13.33 13.14 9.00
N ARG A 570 -12.14 12.59 9.24
CA ARG A 570 -11.81 11.83 10.45
C ARG A 570 -10.40 12.14 10.96
N GLY A 571 -10.26 12.22 12.27
CA GLY A 571 -9.00 12.51 12.96
C GLY A 571 -8.83 14.00 13.31
N LYS A 572 -7.64 14.38 13.77
CA LYS A 572 -7.31 15.78 14.11
C LYS A 572 -7.20 16.62 12.82
N VAL A 573 -8.21 17.39 12.51
CA VAL A 573 -8.25 18.27 11.32
C VAL A 573 -8.67 19.67 11.74
N GLY A 574 -7.86 20.66 11.37
CA GLY A 574 -8.10 22.07 11.63
C GLY A 574 -8.69 22.76 10.40
N PHE A 575 -9.94 23.19 10.52
CA PHE A 575 -10.57 24.09 9.54
C PHE A 575 -10.33 25.55 9.99
N PRO A 576 -9.99 26.48 9.08
CA PRO A 576 -9.90 27.89 9.42
C PRO A 576 -11.29 28.47 9.78
N SER A 577 -11.31 29.56 10.55
CA SER A 577 -12.54 30.26 10.98
C SER A 577 -13.47 30.57 9.79
N PRO A 578 -14.80 30.63 9.97
CA PRO A 578 -15.74 31.04 8.91
C PRO A 578 -15.42 32.39 8.25
N ASP A 579 -14.69 33.27 8.93
CA ASP A 579 -14.23 34.57 8.44
C ASP A 579 -13.04 34.50 7.46
N ALA A 580 -12.50 33.30 7.21
CA ALA A 580 -11.45 33.09 6.21
C ALA A 580 -12.02 33.18 4.79
N PRO A 581 -11.46 34.02 3.89
CA PRO A 581 -11.99 34.17 2.53
C PRO A 581 -12.04 32.84 1.76
N GLY A 582 -13.21 32.47 1.24
CA GLY A 582 -13.37 31.40 0.25
C GLY A 582 -14.15 30.15 0.64
N GLN A 583 -14.87 30.11 1.77
CA GLN A 583 -15.72 28.95 2.12
C GLN A 583 -17.22 29.15 1.88
N THR A 584 -17.81 28.26 1.08
CA THR A 584 -19.22 27.88 1.18
C THR A 584 -19.35 26.61 2.01
N LEU A 585 -19.61 26.76 3.31
CA LEU A 585 -19.93 25.65 4.20
C LEU A 585 -21.36 25.14 3.91
N GLN A 586 -21.52 23.87 3.52
CA GLN A 586 -22.80 23.19 3.75
C GLN A 586 -22.87 22.76 5.22
N THR A 587 -23.77 23.39 5.96
CA THR A 587 -23.94 23.25 7.40
C THR A 587 -24.48 21.86 7.77
N GLY A 588 -23.65 21.06 8.45
CA GLY A 588 -24.02 19.69 8.81
C GLY A 588 -22.95 18.90 9.57
N GLN A 589 -22.15 19.54 10.43
CA GLN A 589 -21.16 18.84 11.26
C GLN A 589 -21.61 18.80 12.72
N THR A 590 -22.00 17.62 13.19
CA THR A 590 -22.13 17.33 14.63
C THR A 590 -20.73 16.96 15.16
N GLN A 591 -20.10 17.85 15.93
CA GLN A 591 -18.94 17.44 16.73
C GLN A 591 -19.39 16.39 17.75
N VAL A 592 -18.86 15.17 17.64
CA VAL A 592 -18.92 14.19 18.73
C VAL A 592 -17.55 14.24 19.42
N ALA A 593 -17.51 14.88 20.59
CA ALA A 593 -16.33 14.90 21.44
C ALA A 593 -16.00 13.48 21.96
N PRO A 594 -14.72 13.16 22.23
CA PRO A 594 -14.33 11.83 22.68
C PRO A 594 -14.77 11.55 24.12
N GLN A 595 -15.21 10.31 24.36
CA GLN A 595 -15.08 9.59 25.63
C GLN A 595 -14.23 8.34 25.40
#